data_AF-A0A7X8IRW2-F1
#
_entry.id   AF-A0A7X8IRW2-F1
#
_cell.length_a   1.000
_cell.length_b   1.000
_cell.length_c   1.000
_cell.angle_alpha   90.00
_cell.angle_beta   90.00
_cell.angle_gamma   90.00
#
_symmetry.space_group_name_H-M   'P 1'
#
loop_
_entity.id
_entity.type
_entity.pdbx_description
1 polymer ?
#
loop_
_entity_poly.entity_id
_entity_poly.type
_entity_poly.pdbx_seq_one_letter_code
_entity_poly.pdbx_strand_id
1 'polypeptide(L)'
;MLAAGDDIDLKSYEPAMRHLIDNYISAEDSRKISVFGDLTLVELIVDRGVEFVKELPANLRKDKEAVAETIENNVRRLIVEERPTNPRYYEKMSVLLEEVIRQRKAAAISYEEHLKRIAEIAKRVKKPETTSEYPVGIDTRAQRALYDNLGKDEDLTISLDKKIKEEAPSDWRGNTIKKRLVLSLIKECIADEELAQEILLLVDKQGEY
;
A
#
# COMPACT_ATOMS: atom_id res chain seq x y z
N MET A 1 -16.79 -67.07 -28.88
CA MET A 1 -16.96 -66.09 -27.78
C MET A 1 -15.81 -65.10 -27.92
N LEU A 2 -16.13 -63.82 -28.12
CA LEU A 2 -15.21 -62.74 -28.51
C LEU A 2 -14.13 -62.48 -27.44
N ALA A 3 -12.88 -62.33 -27.86
CA ALA A 3 -11.85 -61.62 -27.09
C ALA A 3 -11.09 -60.75 -28.10
N ALA A 4 -11.56 -59.52 -28.22
CA ALA A 4 -11.02 -58.50 -29.09
C ALA A 4 -9.60 -58.13 -28.64
N GLY A 5 -8.63 -58.24 -29.55
CA GLY A 5 -7.42 -57.46 -29.48
C GLY A 5 -7.78 -56.02 -29.84
N ASP A 6 -8.21 -55.25 -28.84
CA ASP A 6 -8.34 -53.79 -28.97
C ASP A 6 -6.91 -53.23 -28.97
N ASP A 7 -6.36 -53.06 -30.17
CA ASP A 7 -5.18 -52.24 -30.39
C ASP A 7 -5.61 -50.80 -30.12
N ILE A 8 -5.18 -50.24 -28.99
CA ILE A 8 -5.51 -48.87 -28.61
C ILE A 8 -4.88 -47.95 -29.67
N ASP A 9 -5.69 -47.39 -30.55
CA ASP A 9 -5.23 -46.50 -31.61
C ASP A 9 -4.79 -45.15 -31.02
N LEU A 10 -3.53 -45.08 -30.58
CA LEU A 10 -2.91 -43.90 -29.95
C LEU A 10 -2.94 -42.66 -30.85
N LYS A 11 -3.10 -42.80 -32.18
CA LYS A 11 -3.24 -41.66 -33.11
C LYS A 11 -4.52 -40.87 -32.88
N SER A 12 -5.60 -41.53 -32.49
CA SER A 12 -6.88 -40.87 -32.23
C SER A 12 -6.86 -39.98 -30.97
N TYR A 13 -5.89 -40.22 -30.07
CA TYR A 13 -5.69 -39.45 -28.84
C TYR A 13 -4.64 -38.33 -28.97
N GLU A 14 -3.87 -38.28 -30.06
CA GLU A 14 -2.87 -37.23 -30.27
C GLU A 14 -3.44 -35.80 -30.21
N PRO A 15 -4.62 -35.48 -30.78
CA PRO A 15 -5.16 -34.13 -30.70
C PRO A 15 -5.54 -33.73 -29.27
N ALA A 16 -6.16 -34.65 -28.53
CA ALA A 16 -6.60 -34.41 -27.15
C ALA A 16 -5.40 -34.34 -26.18
N MET A 17 -4.38 -35.18 -26.37
CA MET A 17 -3.13 -35.09 -25.62
C MET A 17 -2.34 -33.82 -25.95
N ARG A 18 -2.31 -33.39 -27.22
CA ARG A 18 -1.69 -32.13 -27.63
C ARG A 18 -2.40 -30.93 -26.98
N HIS A 19 -3.73 -30.92 -26.94
CA HIS A 19 -4.48 -29.90 -26.20
C HIS A 19 -4.18 -29.88 -24.70
N LEU A 20 -3.98 -31.04 -24.06
CA LEU A 20 -3.59 -31.10 -22.64
C LEU A 20 -2.17 -30.58 -22.42
N ILE A 21 -1.23 -30.90 -23.30
CA ILE A 21 0.15 -30.39 -23.26
C ILE A 21 0.18 -28.89 -23.54
N ASP A 22 -0.53 -28.41 -24.57
CA ASP A 22 -0.61 -26.98 -24.92
C ASP A 22 -1.26 -26.17 -23.78
N ASN A 23 -2.28 -26.71 -23.13
CA ASN A 23 -2.87 -26.11 -21.94
C ASN A 23 -1.90 -26.13 -20.74
N TYR A 24 -1.10 -27.17 -20.56
CA TYR A 24 -0.10 -27.25 -19.49
C TYR A 24 1.07 -26.29 -19.72
N ILE A 25 1.52 -26.14 -20.96
CA ILE A 25 2.55 -25.17 -21.39
C ILE A 25 2.03 -23.74 -21.22
N SER A 26 0.79 -23.47 -21.64
CA SER A 26 0.14 -22.15 -21.45
C SER A 26 -0.13 -21.83 -19.96
N ALA A 27 -0.31 -22.86 -19.11
CA ALA A 27 -0.46 -22.70 -17.68
C ALA A 27 0.84 -22.26 -16.97
N GLU A 28 2.03 -22.43 -17.56
CA GLU A 28 3.28 -21.89 -16.97
C GLU A 28 3.32 -20.36 -17.00
N ASP A 29 2.82 -19.73 -18.08
CA ASP A 29 2.69 -18.28 -18.16
C ASP A 29 1.60 -17.76 -17.21
N SER A 30 0.50 -18.49 -17.06
CA SER A 30 -0.55 -18.19 -16.07
C SER A 30 -0.05 -18.29 -14.62
N ARG A 31 0.78 -19.28 -14.29
CA ARG A 31 1.42 -19.39 -12.97
C ARG A 31 2.35 -18.22 -12.68
N LYS A 32 3.13 -17.74 -13.67
CA LYS A 32 3.97 -16.54 -13.51
C LYS A 32 3.13 -15.30 -13.27
N ILE A 33 2.01 -15.13 -13.98
CA ILE A 33 1.08 -13.99 -13.78
C ILE A 33 0.50 -13.99 -12.35
N SER A 34 0.18 -15.17 -11.80
CA SER A 34 -0.33 -15.30 -10.42
C SER A 34 0.68 -14.90 -9.33
N VAL A 35 1.98 -14.83 -9.61
CA VAL A 35 3.00 -14.40 -8.64
C VAL A 35 2.97 -12.87 -8.44
N PHE A 36 2.46 -12.14 -9.42
CA PHE A 36 2.42 -10.68 -9.45
C PHE A 36 1.06 -10.12 -9.02
N GLY A 37 0.50 -10.66 -7.94
CA GLY A 37 -0.64 -10.03 -7.29
C GLY A 37 -0.36 -8.58 -6.86
N ASP A 38 -1.42 -7.90 -6.48
CA ASP A 38 -1.40 -6.45 -6.28
C ASP A 38 -0.38 -5.93 -5.24
N LEU A 39 -0.31 -6.59 -4.08
CA LEU A 39 0.67 -6.23 -3.03
C LEU A 39 2.09 -6.64 -3.43
N THR A 40 2.24 -7.75 -4.16
CA THR A 40 3.56 -8.24 -4.58
C THR A 40 4.17 -7.34 -5.64
N LEU A 41 3.39 -6.72 -6.53
CA LEU A 41 3.89 -5.71 -7.48
C LEU A 41 4.46 -4.49 -6.77
N VAL A 42 3.77 -3.96 -5.76
CA VAL A 42 4.25 -2.82 -4.99
C VAL A 42 5.53 -3.19 -4.23
N GLU A 43 5.58 -4.38 -3.62
CA GLU A 43 6.77 -4.86 -2.91
C GLU A 43 7.96 -5.07 -3.84
N LEU A 44 7.75 -5.65 -5.02
CA LEU A 44 8.78 -5.78 -6.05
C LEU A 44 9.32 -4.43 -6.50
N ILE A 45 8.45 -3.42 -6.63
CA ILE A 45 8.86 -2.06 -6.96
C ILE A 45 9.72 -1.45 -5.85
N VAL A 46 9.32 -1.62 -4.59
CA VAL A 46 10.04 -1.07 -3.44
C VAL A 46 11.41 -1.73 -3.26
N ASP A 47 11.49 -3.05 -3.47
CA ASP A 47 12.69 -3.83 -3.21
C ASP A 47 13.67 -3.84 -4.41
N ARG A 48 13.15 -3.86 -5.64
CA ARG A 48 13.96 -3.99 -6.87
C ARG A 48 14.04 -2.71 -7.69
N GLY A 49 13.29 -1.67 -7.33
CA GLY A 49 13.21 -0.42 -8.09
C GLY A 49 12.66 -0.65 -9.51
N VAL A 50 12.92 0.27 -10.44
CA VAL A 50 12.40 0.20 -11.82
C VAL A 50 12.90 -0.99 -12.65
N GLU A 51 13.93 -1.69 -12.20
CA GLU A 51 14.49 -2.85 -12.91
C GLU A 51 13.52 -4.04 -12.92
N PHE A 52 12.58 -4.12 -11.98
CA PHE A 52 11.56 -5.19 -11.94
C PHE A 52 10.70 -5.25 -13.22
N VAL A 53 10.58 -4.15 -13.96
CA VAL A 53 9.82 -4.10 -15.22
C VAL A 53 10.41 -5.04 -16.27
N LYS A 54 11.72 -5.30 -16.21
CA LYS A 54 12.42 -6.28 -17.05
C LYS A 54 12.14 -7.73 -16.66
N GLU A 55 11.44 -7.97 -15.56
CA GLU A 55 11.10 -9.29 -15.03
C GLU A 55 9.60 -9.61 -15.17
N LEU A 56 8.77 -8.59 -15.47
CA LEU A 56 7.33 -8.78 -15.70
C LEU A 56 7.06 -9.84 -16.79
N PRO A 57 5.94 -10.58 -16.75
CA PRO A 57 5.56 -11.52 -17.80
C PRO A 57 5.53 -10.86 -19.19
N ALA A 58 5.92 -11.60 -20.24
CA ALA A 58 6.03 -11.04 -21.60
C ALA A 58 4.70 -10.50 -22.13
N ASN A 59 3.57 -11.07 -21.70
CA ASN A 59 2.22 -10.57 -22.00
C ASN A 59 1.89 -9.24 -21.31
N LEU A 60 2.37 -9.01 -20.07
CA LEU A 60 2.24 -7.70 -19.40
C LEU A 60 3.13 -6.66 -20.08
N ARG A 61 4.36 -7.02 -20.46
CA ARG A 61 5.29 -6.08 -21.14
C ARG A 61 4.79 -5.55 -22.48
N LYS A 62 3.86 -6.25 -23.13
CA LYS A 62 3.30 -5.85 -24.43
C LYS A 62 2.43 -4.61 -24.33
N ASP A 63 1.82 -4.36 -23.19
CA ASP A 63 0.96 -3.20 -22.96
C ASP A 63 1.49 -2.37 -21.76
N LYS A 64 2.34 -1.39 -22.09
CA LYS A 64 2.92 -0.48 -21.10
C LYS A 64 1.86 0.33 -20.35
N GLU A 65 0.73 0.63 -21.00
CA GLU A 65 -0.35 1.39 -20.39
C GLU A 65 -1.10 0.55 -19.37
N ALA A 66 -1.52 -0.66 -19.74
CA ALA A 66 -2.17 -1.59 -18.81
C ALA A 66 -1.28 -1.90 -17.58
N VAL A 67 0.03 -2.05 -17.78
CA VAL A 67 0.98 -2.23 -16.66
C VAL A 67 1.05 -1.01 -15.76
N ALA A 68 1.16 0.19 -16.33
CA ALA A 68 1.21 1.43 -15.55
C ALA A 68 -0.07 1.59 -14.70
N GLU A 69 -1.25 1.43 -15.31
CA GLU A 69 -2.53 1.55 -14.61
C GLU A 69 -2.69 0.51 -13.50
N THR A 70 -2.22 -0.72 -13.72
CA THR A 70 -2.23 -1.77 -12.70
C THR A 70 -1.40 -1.35 -11.48
N ILE A 71 -0.19 -0.84 -11.71
CA ILE A 71 0.68 -0.37 -10.63
C ILE A 71 0.06 0.85 -9.92
N GLU A 72 -0.43 1.83 -10.68
CA GLU A 72 -1.11 3.02 -10.17
C GLU A 72 -2.25 2.65 -9.22
N ASN A 73 -3.10 1.69 -9.64
CA ASN A 73 -4.22 1.21 -8.84
C ASN A 73 -3.77 0.52 -7.54
N ASN A 74 -2.68 -0.24 -7.60
CA ASN A 74 -2.13 -0.91 -6.41
C ASN A 74 -1.54 0.06 -5.41
N VAL A 75 -0.81 1.08 -5.87
CA VAL A 75 -0.31 2.14 -4.99
C VAL A 75 -1.47 2.95 -4.41
N ARG A 76 -2.49 3.27 -5.22
CA ARG A 76 -3.70 3.96 -4.73
C ARG A 76 -4.39 3.16 -3.63
N ARG A 77 -4.54 1.84 -3.81
CA ARG A 77 -5.16 0.98 -2.80
C ARG A 77 -4.35 0.93 -1.52
N LEU A 78 -3.02 0.78 -1.63
CA LEU A 78 -2.14 0.80 -0.46
C LEU A 78 -2.24 2.12 0.31
N ILE A 79 -2.29 3.26 -0.38
CA ILE A 79 -2.51 4.58 0.24
C ILE A 79 -3.83 4.61 1.01
N VAL A 80 -4.92 4.09 0.42
CA VAL A 80 -6.24 4.05 1.07
C VAL A 80 -6.25 3.15 2.31
N GLU A 81 -5.62 1.97 2.21
CA GLU A 81 -5.50 1.01 3.32
C GLU A 81 -4.72 1.61 4.50
N GLU A 82 -3.64 2.34 4.22
CA GLU A 82 -2.78 2.93 5.25
C GLU A 82 -3.29 4.29 5.76
N ARG A 83 -4.19 4.97 5.03
CA ARG A 83 -4.73 6.30 5.36
C ARG A 83 -5.19 6.46 6.82
N PRO A 84 -5.89 5.50 7.45
CA PRO A 84 -6.33 5.63 8.84
C PRO A 84 -5.18 5.78 9.85
N THR A 85 -3.95 5.39 9.51
CA THR A 85 -2.79 5.47 10.41
C THR A 85 -2.17 6.88 10.42
N ASN A 86 -2.27 7.62 9.31
CA ASN A 86 -1.83 9.01 9.22
C ASN A 86 -2.53 9.72 8.03
N PRO A 87 -3.75 10.24 8.22
CA PRO A 87 -4.58 10.75 7.14
C PRO A 87 -3.90 11.83 6.29
N ARG A 88 -3.22 12.80 6.93
CA ARG A 88 -2.55 13.91 6.26
C ARG A 88 -1.35 13.46 5.43
N TYR A 89 -0.55 12.53 5.93
CA TYR A 89 0.58 11.98 5.17
C TYR A 89 0.11 11.24 3.91
N TYR A 90 -0.89 10.35 4.06
CA TYR A 90 -1.39 9.59 2.92
C TYR A 90 -2.23 10.43 1.95
N GLU A 91 -2.84 11.52 2.41
CA GLU A 91 -3.43 12.54 1.52
C GLU A 91 -2.35 13.18 0.63
N LYS A 92 -1.21 13.58 1.22
CA LYS A 92 -0.06 14.10 0.45
C LYS A 92 0.42 13.06 -0.57
N MET A 93 0.54 11.79 -0.20
CA MET A 93 0.93 10.72 -1.13
C MET A 93 -0.08 10.53 -2.26
N SER A 94 -1.38 10.61 -1.96
CA SER A 94 -2.47 10.56 -2.95
C SER A 94 -2.34 11.68 -3.99
N VAL A 95 -2.11 12.91 -3.53
CA VAL A 95 -1.91 14.07 -4.41
C VAL A 95 -0.67 13.88 -5.31
N LEU A 96 0.44 13.41 -4.75
CA LEU A 96 1.65 13.13 -5.52
C LEU A 96 1.41 12.03 -6.58
N LEU A 97 0.67 10.97 -6.22
CA LEU A 97 0.31 9.91 -7.15
C LEU A 97 -0.53 10.45 -8.31
N GLU A 98 -1.59 11.19 -8.01
CA GLU A 98 -2.48 11.74 -9.06
C GLU A 98 -1.73 12.71 -10.00
N GLU A 99 -0.78 13.48 -9.47
CA GLU A 99 0.06 14.33 -10.30
C GLU A 99 0.95 13.53 -11.26
N VAL A 100 1.55 12.43 -10.80
CA VAL A 100 2.36 11.53 -11.64
C VAL A 100 1.51 10.85 -12.72
N ILE A 101 0.29 10.43 -12.38
CA ILE A 101 -0.68 9.84 -13.32
C ILE A 101 -1.08 10.87 -14.38
N ARG A 102 -1.39 12.10 -13.96
CA ARG A 102 -1.76 13.20 -14.86
C ARG A 102 -0.64 13.51 -15.84
N GLN A 103 0.61 13.59 -15.37
CA GLN A 103 1.78 13.80 -16.21
C GLN A 103 1.99 12.68 -17.22
N ARG A 104 1.78 11.40 -16.83
CA ARG A 104 1.82 10.27 -17.78
C ARG A 104 0.76 10.43 -18.87
N LYS A 105 -0.50 10.65 -18.49
CA LYS A 105 -1.63 10.76 -19.43
C LYS A 105 -1.46 11.94 -20.40
N ALA A 106 -0.82 13.02 -19.95
CA ALA A 106 -0.46 14.16 -20.79
C ALA A 106 0.82 13.94 -21.64
N ALA A 107 1.44 12.75 -21.58
CA ALA A 107 2.74 12.46 -22.17
C ALA A 107 3.86 13.47 -21.77
N ALA A 108 3.73 14.07 -20.58
CA ALA A 108 4.66 15.08 -20.06
C ALA A 108 5.91 14.47 -19.42
N ILE A 109 5.90 13.17 -19.13
CA ILE A 109 7.02 12.38 -18.61
C ILE A 109 7.17 11.08 -19.39
N SER A 110 8.39 10.54 -19.46
CA SER A 110 8.63 9.24 -20.08
C SER A 110 8.04 8.10 -19.25
N TYR A 111 7.86 6.94 -19.87
CA TYR A 111 7.42 5.73 -19.18
C TYR A 111 8.37 5.34 -18.04
N GLU A 112 9.68 5.40 -18.30
CA GLU A 112 10.72 5.09 -17.32
C GLU A 112 10.69 6.08 -16.15
N GLU A 113 10.51 7.38 -16.43
CA GLU A 113 10.39 8.41 -15.41
C GLU A 113 9.12 8.24 -14.56
N HIS A 114 7.99 7.93 -15.19
CA HIS A 114 6.75 7.62 -14.51
C HIS A 114 6.91 6.45 -13.52
N LEU A 115 7.51 5.34 -13.98
CA LEU A 115 7.76 4.17 -13.13
C LEU A 115 8.70 4.50 -11.95
N LYS A 116 9.72 5.32 -12.17
CA LYS A 116 10.62 5.77 -11.10
C LYS A 116 9.87 6.54 -10.02
N ARG A 117 9.03 7.49 -10.41
CA ARG A 117 8.25 8.31 -9.46
C ARG A 117 7.22 7.50 -8.71
N ILE A 118 6.51 6.61 -9.39
CA ILE A 118 5.58 5.68 -8.73
C ILE A 118 6.33 4.78 -7.74
N ALA A 119 7.51 4.30 -8.09
CA ALA A 119 8.32 3.48 -7.19
C ALA A 119 8.75 4.22 -5.93
N GLU A 120 9.11 5.48 -6.06
CA GLU A 120 9.44 6.33 -4.94
C GLU A 120 8.22 6.56 -4.03
N ILE A 121 7.05 6.84 -4.60
CA ILE A 121 5.80 6.99 -3.85
C ILE A 121 5.46 5.69 -3.12
N ALA A 122 5.47 4.55 -3.82
CA ALA A 122 5.25 3.23 -3.24
C ALA A 122 6.17 2.95 -2.04
N LYS A 123 7.46 3.30 -2.16
CA LYS A 123 8.44 3.15 -1.09
C LYS A 123 8.11 4.03 0.12
N ARG A 124 7.75 5.30 -0.11
CA ARG A 124 7.36 6.23 0.96
C ARG A 124 6.06 5.82 1.65
N VAL A 125 5.13 5.19 0.93
CA VAL A 125 3.88 4.66 1.48
C VAL A 125 4.16 3.41 2.33
N LYS A 126 5.02 2.49 1.87
CA LYS A 126 5.33 1.25 2.60
C LYS A 126 6.28 1.45 3.78
N LYS A 127 7.24 2.38 3.65
CA LYS A 127 8.31 2.66 4.62
C LYS A 127 8.37 4.15 4.99
N PRO A 128 7.29 4.72 5.56
CA PRO A 128 7.23 6.14 5.91
C PRO A 128 8.32 6.58 6.89
N GLU A 129 8.81 5.66 7.73
CA GLU A 129 9.87 5.89 8.70
C GLU A 129 11.21 6.32 8.07
N THR A 130 11.47 5.91 6.83
CA THR A 130 12.72 6.20 6.12
C THR A 130 12.79 7.61 5.54
N THR A 131 11.73 8.41 5.69
CA THR A 131 11.63 9.76 5.15
C THR A 131 12.24 10.77 6.13
N SER A 132 13.23 11.55 5.67
CA SER A 132 13.93 12.58 6.45
C SER A 132 13.16 13.91 6.58
N GLU A 133 11.83 13.88 6.54
CA GLU A 133 10.97 15.07 6.52
C GLU A 133 10.57 15.58 7.92
N TYR A 134 10.92 14.85 8.99
CA TYR A 134 10.47 15.14 10.35
C TYR A 134 11.59 15.77 11.21
N PRO A 135 11.23 16.66 12.15
CA PRO A 135 12.17 17.18 13.15
C PRO A 135 12.78 16.06 14.02
N VAL A 136 13.92 16.34 14.65
CA VAL A 136 14.65 15.36 15.48
C VAL A 136 13.81 14.87 16.67
N GLY A 137 12.89 15.69 17.18
CA GLY A 137 11.99 15.30 18.28
C GLY A 137 10.84 14.37 17.88
N ILE A 138 10.59 14.16 16.57
CA ILE A 138 9.46 13.42 16.03
C ILE A 138 9.96 12.10 15.42
N ASP A 139 10.19 11.11 16.27
CA ASP A 139 10.86 9.86 15.86
C ASP A 139 9.86 8.72 15.63
N THR A 140 8.87 8.58 16.50
CA THR A 140 7.91 7.46 16.47
C THR A 140 6.80 7.64 15.43
N ARG A 141 6.17 6.54 14.99
CA ARG A 141 5.05 6.59 14.04
C ARG A 141 3.87 7.37 14.63
N ALA A 142 3.54 7.14 15.90
CA ALA A 142 2.51 7.90 16.61
C ALA A 142 2.79 9.41 16.64
N GLN A 143 4.02 9.84 16.95
CA GLN A 143 4.40 11.25 16.93
C GLN A 143 4.31 11.86 15.53
N ARG A 144 4.78 11.15 14.49
CA ARG A 144 4.68 11.62 13.09
C ARG A 144 3.22 11.79 12.67
N ALA A 145 2.36 10.84 13.05
CA ALA A 145 0.93 10.92 12.80
C ALA A 145 0.33 12.15 13.49
N LEU A 146 0.60 12.37 14.78
CA LEU A 146 0.16 13.57 15.48
C LEU A 146 0.70 14.84 14.80
N TYR A 147 2.00 14.92 14.53
CA TYR A 147 2.65 16.07 13.90
C TYR A 147 2.00 16.47 12.57
N ASP A 148 1.78 15.50 11.68
CA ASP A 148 1.17 15.75 10.37
C ASP A 148 -0.28 16.24 10.49
N ASN A 149 -1.01 15.79 11.53
CA ASN A 149 -2.42 16.11 11.74
C ASN A 149 -2.65 17.33 12.67
N LEU A 150 -1.61 17.78 13.39
CA LEU A 150 -1.63 18.96 14.27
C LEU A 150 -0.97 20.18 13.63
N GLY A 151 -0.97 20.25 12.29
CA GLY A 151 -0.43 21.41 11.57
C GLY A 151 1.08 21.56 11.67
N LYS A 152 1.82 20.47 11.97
CA LYS A 152 3.28 20.44 12.12
C LYS A 152 3.81 21.25 13.30
N ASP A 153 3.01 21.35 14.35
CA ASP A 153 3.42 21.92 15.64
C ASP A 153 4.17 20.87 16.47
N GLU A 154 5.50 21.04 16.60
CA GLU A 154 6.37 20.10 17.32
C GLU A 154 6.10 20.09 18.83
N ASP A 155 5.93 21.27 19.44
CA ASP A 155 5.73 21.41 20.88
C ASP A 155 4.39 20.82 21.32
N LEU A 156 3.32 21.10 20.57
CA LEU A 156 2.01 20.53 20.81
C LEU A 156 2.03 19.01 20.64
N THR A 157 2.71 18.52 19.60
CA THR A 157 2.82 17.07 19.33
C THR A 157 3.51 16.33 20.48
N ILE A 158 4.67 16.82 20.91
CA ILE A 158 5.46 16.19 21.99
C ILE A 158 4.68 16.24 23.30
N SER A 159 4.06 17.39 23.60
CA SER A 159 3.28 17.57 24.83
C SER A 159 2.08 16.61 24.88
N LEU A 160 1.34 16.49 23.77
CA LEU A 160 0.19 15.60 23.69
C LEU A 160 0.59 14.12 23.72
N ASP A 161 1.61 13.72 22.96
CA ASP A 161 2.15 12.35 22.95
C ASP A 161 2.53 11.89 24.37
N LYS A 162 3.25 12.76 25.09
CA LYS A 162 3.66 12.50 26.47
C LYS A 162 2.44 12.38 27.40
N LYS A 163 1.50 13.33 27.32
CA LYS A 163 0.29 13.35 28.16
C LYS A 163 -0.53 12.07 27.99
N ILE A 164 -0.74 11.63 26.74
CA ILE A 164 -1.46 10.39 26.46
C ILE A 164 -0.73 9.18 27.04
N LYS A 165 0.60 9.08 26.86
CA LYS A 165 1.39 7.95 27.40
C LYS A 165 1.38 7.87 28.93
N GLU A 166 1.37 9.01 29.61
CA GLU A 166 1.45 9.08 31.07
C GLU A 166 0.08 8.93 31.75
N GLU A 167 -0.97 9.49 31.15
CA GLU A 167 -2.27 9.64 31.83
C GLU A 167 -3.40 8.77 31.24
N ALA A 168 -3.24 8.20 30.04
CA ALA A 168 -4.30 7.38 29.45
C ALA A 168 -4.56 6.11 30.29
N PRO A 169 -5.82 5.78 30.59
CA PRO A 169 -6.15 4.54 31.31
C PRO A 169 -5.67 3.30 30.54
N SER A 170 -5.21 2.27 31.25
CA SER A 170 -4.91 0.98 30.61
C SER A 170 -6.13 0.41 29.90
N ASP A 171 -5.92 -0.30 28.78
CA ASP A 171 -6.97 -0.95 27.99
C ASP A 171 -8.14 -0.01 27.65
N TRP A 172 -7.81 1.24 27.30
CA TRP A 172 -8.81 2.24 26.93
C TRP A 172 -9.42 1.97 25.55
N ARG A 173 -8.69 1.32 24.65
CA ARG A 173 -9.19 0.92 23.34
C ARG A 173 -10.34 -0.07 23.47
N GLY A 174 -11.36 0.10 22.64
CA GLY A 174 -12.61 -0.66 22.73
C GLY A 174 -13.53 -0.31 23.91
N ASN A 175 -13.09 0.49 24.89
CA ASN A 175 -13.92 0.91 26.02
C ASN A 175 -14.40 2.36 25.85
N THR A 176 -15.70 2.55 25.61
CA THR A 176 -16.30 3.87 25.36
C THR A 176 -16.08 4.87 26.49
N ILE A 177 -16.10 4.42 27.75
CA ILE A 177 -15.92 5.32 28.91
C ILE A 177 -14.46 5.77 28.99
N LYS A 178 -13.51 4.83 28.87
CA LYS A 178 -12.08 5.17 28.90
C LYS A 178 -11.66 5.99 27.68
N LYS A 179 -12.24 5.75 26.49
CA LYS A 179 -12.06 6.62 25.31
C LYS A 179 -12.49 8.06 25.57
N ARG A 180 -13.58 8.29 26.32
CA ARG A 180 -13.99 9.65 26.71
C ARG A 180 -12.99 10.31 27.67
N LEU A 181 -12.33 9.53 28.53
CA LEU A 181 -11.25 10.06 29.38
C LEU A 181 -10.05 10.49 28.52
N VAL A 182 -9.63 9.66 27.57
CA VAL A 182 -8.55 10.03 26.63
C VAL A 182 -8.93 11.25 25.79
N LEU A 183 -10.18 11.34 25.34
CA LEU A 183 -10.68 12.53 24.66
C LEU A 183 -10.57 13.79 25.55
N SER A 184 -10.87 13.67 26.85
CA SER A 184 -10.69 14.78 27.79
C SER A 184 -9.23 15.23 27.87
N LEU A 185 -8.29 14.28 27.94
CA LEU A 185 -6.85 14.60 27.93
C LEU A 185 -6.44 15.34 26.66
N ILE A 186 -6.96 14.92 25.49
CA ILE A 186 -6.69 15.58 24.21
C ILE A 186 -7.26 17.01 24.21
N LYS A 187 -8.48 17.20 24.73
CA LYS A 187 -9.15 18.52 24.79
C LYS A 187 -8.47 19.53 25.69
N GLU A 188 -7.69 19.09 26.68
CA GLU A 188 -6.87 19.99 27.49
C GLU A 188 -5.75 20.64 26.67
N CYS A 189 -5.30 19.98 25.59
CA CYS A 189 -4.29 20.51 24.68
C CYS A 189 -4.91 21.16 23.42
N ILE A 190 -6.09 20.69 22.99
CA ILE A 190 -6.74 21.09 21.74
C ILE A 190 -8.15 21.61 22.06
N ALA A 191 -8.34 22.92 21.93
CA ALA A 191 -9.64 23.54 22.20
C ALA A 191 -10.72 23.24 21.14
N ASP A 192 -10.29 22.92 19.92
CA ASP A 192 -11.19 22.55 18.83
C ASP A 192 -11.75 21.14 19.06
N GLU A 193 -13.07 21.07 19.24
CA GLU A 193 -13.80 19.84 19.55
C GLU A 193 -13.75 18.82 18.40
N GLU A 194 -13.85 19.27 17.16
CA GLU A 194 -13.82 18.39 15.99
C GLU A 194 -12.42 17.82 15.80
N LEU A 195 -11.39 18.67 15.89
CA LEU A 195 -10.00 18.24 15.81
C LEU A 195 -9.64 17.28 16.94
N ALA A 196 -10.09 17.53 18.17
CA ALA A 196 -9.85 16.62 19.29
C ALA A 196 -10.46 15.22 19.06
N GLN A 197 -11.63 15.15 18.42
CA GLN A 197 -12.25 13.89 18.05
C GLN A 197 -11.48 13.18 16.92
N GLU A 198 -11.02 13.91 15.91
CA GLU A 198 -10.16 13.36 14.85
C GLU A 198 -8.86 12.78 15.42
N ILE A 199 -8.23 13.51 16.35
CA ILE A 199 -7.01 13.07 17.01
C ILE A 199 -7.25 11.85 17.90
N LEU A 200 -8.39 11.74 18.59
CA LEU A 200 -8.75 10.52 19.31
C LEU A 200 -8.83 9.31 18.37
N LEU A 201 -9.44 9.47 17.20
CA LEU A 201 -9.52 8.40 16.20
C LEU A 201 -8.12 8.02 15.68
N LEU A 202 -7.25 9.00 15.48
CA LEU A 202 -5.87 8.79 15.06
C LEU A 202 -5.05 8.03 16.10
N VAL A 203 -5.14 8.43 17.37
CA VAL A 203 -4.47 7.82 18.52
C VAL A 203 -4.94 6.37 18.71
N ASP A 204 -6.24 6.09 18.51
CA ASP A 204 -6.81 4.73 18.58
C ASP A 204 -6.19 3.77 17.56
N LYS A 205 -5.65 4.30 16.44
CA LYS A 205 -4.99 3.52 15.37
C LYS A 205 -3.49 3.33 15.57
N GLN A 206 -2.85 4.04 16.51
CA GLN A 206 -1.43 3.85 16.79
C GLN A 206 -1.24 2.67 17.74
N GLY A 207 -0.20 1.86 17.53
CA GLY A 207 0.09 0.72 18.41
C GLY A 207 0.85 1.11 19.68
N GLU A 208 1.38 2.33 19.73
CA GLU A 208 2.27 2.81 20.77
C GLU A 208 1.58 3.36 22.03
N TYR A 209 0.28 3.63 21.97
CA TYR A 209 -0.55 4.01 23.13
C TYR A 209 -1.33 2.82 23.71
#